data_AF-A0A5Q0SKH8-F1
#
_entry.id   AF-A0A5Q0SKH8-F1
#
_cell.length_a   1.000
_cell.length_b   1.000
_cell.length_c   1.000
_cell.angle_alpha   90.00
_cell.angle_beta   90.00
_cell.angle_gamma   90.00
#
_symmetry.space_group_name_H-M   'P 1'
#
loop_
_entity.id
_entity.type
_entity.pdbx_description
1 polymer ?
#
loop_
_entity_poly.entity_id
_entity_poly.type
_entity_poly.pdbx_seq_one_letter_code
_entity_poly.pdbx_strand_id
1 'polypeptide(L)'
;MMRVGLYLISLGILILVLGEITFPINATLHVNNSGMYIIPQWYEKAKVSVSNGSFLIVFHNYTYILLVKGNITIKPASILYGVGNASILLEGYKIFYNQSYIAVGIFLIILGVIIEVIRLIKRRVGQQF
;
A
#
# COMPACT_ATOMS: atom_id res chain seq x y z
N MET A 1 5.95 36.52 -4.37
CA MET A 1 6.73 35.29 -4.11
C MET A 1 5.76 34.14 -3.87
N MET A 2 5.90 33.02 -4.59
CA MET A 2 4.97 31.89 -4.56
C MET A 2 4.96 31.18 -3.19
N ARG A 3 3.79 30.71 -2.72
CA ARG A 3 3.64 30.04 -1.42
C ARG A 3 4.02 28.55 -1.46
N VAL A 4 5.24 28.25 -1.91
CA VAL A 4 5.74 26.88 -2.11
C VAL A 4 5.66 26.04 -0.83
N GLY A 5 5.90 26.64 0.33
CA GLY A 5 5.81 25.95 1.62
C GLY A 5 4.41 25.38 1.89
N LEU A 6 3.36 26.13 1.56
CA LEU A 6 1.98 25.65 1.71
C LEU A 6 1.66 24.48 0.78
N TYR A 7 2.15 24.51 -0.47
CA TYR A 7 1.93 23.39 -1.39
C TYR A 7 2.58 22.10 -0.90
N LEU A 8 3.78 22.18 -0.32
CA LEU A 8 4.47 21.02 0.26
C LEU A 8 3.73 20.47 1.49
N ILE A 9 3.21 21.37 2.36
CA ILE A 9 2.38 20.96 3.50
C ILE A 9 1.12 20.25 3.01
N SER A 10 0.39 20.85 2.05
CA SER A 10 -0.82 20.26 1.49
C SER A 10 -0.55 18.90 0.83
N LEU A 11 0.54 18.77 0.07
CA LEU A 11 0.94 17.51 -0.55
C LEU A 11 1.30 16.45 0.48
N GLY A 12 2.04 16.82 1.53
CA GLY A 12 2.38 15.90 2.62
C GLY A 12 1.13 15.39 3.36
N ILE A 13 0.18 16.27 3.68
CA ILE A 13 -1.11 15.89 4.27
C ILE A 13 -1.88 14.95 3.33
N LEU A 14 -1.94 15.28 2.04
CA LEU A 14 -2.62 14.46 1.04
C LEU A 14 -2.03 13.04 0.98
N ILE A 15 -0.70 12.91 0.99
CA ILE A 15 -0.01 11.60 1.00
C ILE A 15 -0.37 10.81 2.26
N LEU A 16 -0.40 11.45 3.43
CA LEU A 16 -0.78 10.79 4.68
C LEU A 16 -2.23 10.28 4.63
N VAL A 17 -3.16 11.11 4.15
CA VAL A 17 -4.58 10.74 4.01
C VAL A 17 -4.74 9.60 3.01
N LEU A 18 -4.12 9.69 1.83
CA LEU A 18 -4.18 8.65 0.80
C LEU A 18 -3.50 7.33 1.22
N GLY A 19 -2.54 7.38 2.15
CA GLY A 19 -1.91 6.19 2.72
C GLY A 19 -2.74 5.45 3.75
N GLU A 20 -3.67 6.16 4.42
CA GLU A 20 -4.57 5.53 5.38
C GLU A 20 -5.85 5.01 4.72
N ILE A 21 -6.31 5.64 3.63
CA ILE A 21 -7.52 5.22 2.92
C ILE A 21 -7.32 3.88 2.23
N THR A 22 -8.25 2.96 2.52
CA THR A 22 -8.44 1.73 1.75
C THR A 22 -9.62 1.92 0.81
N PHE A 23 -9.35 1.80 -0.49
CA PHE A 23 -10.38 1.91 -1.52
C PHE A 23 -11.17 0.60 -1.62
N PRO A 24 -12.50 0.66 -1.82
CA PRO A 24 -13.37 -0.51 -1.95
C PRO A 24 -13.26 -1.14 -3.36
N ILE A 25 -12.03 -1.30 -3.85
CA ILE A 25 -11.72 -1.90 -5.16
C ILE A 25 -11.35 -3.36 -4.91
N ASN A 26 -12.06 -4.26 -5.58
CA ASN A 26 -11.85 -5.69 -5.49
C ASN A 26 -11.44 -6.25 -6.85
N ALA A 27 -10.57 -7.26 -6.86
CA ALA A 27 -10.16 -7.96 -8.07
C ALA A 27 -10.22 -9.47 -7.85
N THR A 28 -10.75 -10.21 -8.82
CA THR A 28 -10.75 -11.67 -8.78
C THR A 28 -9.78 -12.21 -9.82
N LEU A 29 -8.92 -13.12 -9.41
CA LEU A 29 -7.93 -13.76 -10.26
C LEU A 29 -8.14 -15.26 -10.24
N HIS A 30 -8.09 -15.88 -11.42
CA HIS A 30 -8.15 -17.32 -11.57
C HIS A 30 -6.76 -17.85 -11.85
N VAL A 31 -6.29 -18.76 -10.99
CA VAL A 31 -5.01 -19.46 -11.14
C VAL A 31 -5.36 -20.88 -11.56
N ASN A 32 -5.05 -21.20 -12.82
CA ASN A 32 -5.40 -22.45 -13.48
C ASN A 32 -4.15 -23.13 -14.04
N ASN A 33 -3.15 -23.43 -13.20
CA ASN A 33 -2.01 -24.28 -13.55
C ASN A 33 -1.02 -24.45 -12.39
N SER A 34 -0.09 -25.39 -12.57
CA SER A 34 1.11 -25.61 -11.77
C SER A 34 2.03 -24.39 -11.80
N GLY A 35 1.84 -23.43 -10.91
CA GLY A 35 2.55 -22.15 -10.98
C GLY A 35 2.78 -21.50 -9.62
N MET A 36 3.78 -20.61 -9.60
CA MET A 36 4.00 -19.68 -8.50
C MET A 36 3.18 -18.42 -8.75
N TYR A 37 2.37 -18.01 -7.79
CA TYR A 37 1.64 -16.75 -7.82
C TYR A 37 1.94 -15.92 -6.57
N ILE A 38 2.31 -14.66 -6.75
CA ILE A 38 2.59 -13.73 -5.65
C ILE A 38 1.39 -12.81 -5.49
N ILE A 39 0.80 -12.79 -4.30
CA ILE A 39 -0.30 -11.89 -4.00
C ILE A 39 0.19 -10.44 -3.96
N PRO A 40 -0.38 -9.52 -4.77
CA PRO A 40 0.03 -8.13 -4.81
C PRO A 40 -0.13 -7.47 -3.44
N GLN A 41 0.88 -6.68 -3.03
CA GLN A 41 0.91 -6.03 -1.72
C GLN A 41 -0.08 -4.86 -1.60
N TRP A 42 -0.64 -4.41 -2.73
CA TRP A 42 -1.51 -3.23 -2.81
C TRP A 42 -2.96 -3.52 -2.44
N TYR A 43 -3.27 -4.73 -1.98
CA TYR A 43 -4.58 -5.07 -1.42
C TYR A 43 -4.44 -5.28 0.09
N GLU A 44 -5.51 -5.20 0.87
CA GLU A 44 -5.45 -5.46 2.31
C GLU A 44 -5.54 -6.95 2.63
N LYS A 45 -6.31 -7.68 1.83
CA LYS A 45 -6.65 -9.08 2.09
C LYS A 45 -6.76 -9.83 0.77
N ALA A 46 -6.43 -11.12 0.82
CA ALA A 46 -6.65 -12.05 -0.26
C ALA A 46 -7.41 -13.27 0.26
N LYS A 47 -8.56 -13.57 -0.34
CA LYS A 47 -9.32 -14.80 -0.09
C LYS A 47 -8.99 -15.80 -1.19
N VAL A 48 -8.24 -16.83 -0.84
CA VAL A 48 -7.88 -17.91 -1.74
C VAL A 48 -8.94 -19.00 -1.59
N SER A 49 -9.52 -19.44 -2.71
CA SER A 49 -10.43 -20.58 -2.75
C SER A 49 -9.92 -21.60 -3.76
N VAL A 50 -9.52 -22.77 -3.28
CA VAL A 50 -9.03 -23.89 -4.08
C VAL A 50 -10.22 -24.79 -4.42
N SER A 51 -10.60 -24.85 -5.68
CA SER A 51 -11.70 -25.70 -6.16
C SER A 51 -11.24 -27.13 -6.45
N ASN A 52 -10.01 -27.28 -6.93
CA ASN A 52 -9.38 -28.58 -7.19
C ASN A 52 -7.85 -28.49 -7.00
N GLY A 53 -7.23 -29.60 -6.59
CA GLY A 53 -5.80 -29.72 -6.36
C GLY A 53 -5.34 -29.21 -4.99
N SER A 54 -4.05 -28.88 -4.90
CA SER A 54 -3.41 -28.46 -3.66
C SER A 54 -2.49 -27.27 -3.88
N PHE A 55 -2.55 -26.31 -2.96
CA PHE A 55 -1.72 -25.11 -2.98
C PHE A 55 -1.03 -24.94 -1.62
N LEU A 56 0.30 -24.89 -1.66
CA LEU A 56 1.15 -24.45 -0.57
C LEU A 56 1.15 -22.92 -0.54
N ILE A 57 0.70 -22.35 0.56
CA ILE A 57 0.68 -20.91 0.78
C ILE A 57 1.82 -20.59 1.75
N VAL A 58 2.80 -19.82 1.28
CA VAL A 58 3.97 -19.39 2.06
C VAL A 58 3.76 -17.96 2.53
N PHE A 59 3.85 -17.75 3.84
CA PHE A 59 3.71 -16.45 4.47
C PHE A 59 5.07 -15.74 4.61
N HIS A 60 5.04 -14.43 4.84
CA HIS A 60 6.25 -13.61 4.96
C HIS A 60 7.19 -14.02 6.11
N ASN A 61 6.65 -14.70 7.14
CA ASN A 61 7.41 -15.25 8.26
C ASN A 61 7.92 -16.69 7.99
N TYR A 62 7.95 -17.13 6.74
CA TYR A 62 8.34 -18.48 6.30
C TYR A 62 7.48 -19.62 6.86
N THR A 63 6.36 -19.31 7.52
CA THR A 63 5.35 -20.32 7.82
C THR A 63 4.61 -20.69 6.55
N TYR A 64 4.06 -21.90 6.50
CA TYR A 64 3.31 -22.37 5.35
C TYR A 64 2.07 -23.15 5.76
N ILE A 65 1.05 -23.09 4.92
CA ILE A 65 -0.15 -23.92 5.03
C ILE A 65 -0.35 -24.62 3.69
N LEU A 66 -0.54 -25.93 3.72
CA LEU A 66 -1.01 -26.68 2.56
C LEU A 66 -2.54 -26.64 2.56
N LEU A 67 -3.12 -25.96 1.58
CA LEU A 67 -4.56 -25.94 1.37
C LEU A 67 -4.94 -26.94 0.28
N VAL A 68 -5.60 -28.03 0.69
CA VAL A 68 -6.20 -29.01 -0.20
C VAL A 68 -7.70 -28.75 -0.22
N LYS A 69 -8.23 -28.31 -1.36
CA LYS A 69 -9.67 -28.01 -1.57
C LYS A 69 -10.35 -27.29 -0.41
N GLY A 70 -10.50 -25.97 -0.51
CA GLY A 70 -11.09 -25.16 0.55
C GLY A 70 -10.85 -23.69 0.36
N ASN A 71 -11.11 -22.88 1.37
CA ASN A 71 -10.86 -21.45 1.35
C ASN A 71 -10.04 -20.98 2.55
N ILE A 72 -9.26 -19.91 2.35
CA ILE A 72 -8.50 -19.26 3.41
C ILE A 72 -8.38 -17.77 3.10
N THR A 73 -8.42 -16.95 4.14
CA THR A 73 -8.09 -15.53 4.04
C THR A 73 -6.66 -15.33 4.52
N ILE A 74 -5.85 -14.71 3.69
CA ILE A 74 -4.44 -14.45 3.98
C ILE A 74 -4.10 -12.99 3.77
N LYS A 75 -3.02 -12.57 4.43
CA LYS A 75 -2.44 -11.26 4.20
C LYS A 75 -1.74 -11.23 2.83
N PRO A 76 -1.69 -10.04 2.20
CA PRO A 76 -0.90 -9.79 1.00
C PRO A 76 0.59 -10.11 1.21
N ALA A 77 1.34 -10.21 0.11
CA ALA A 77 2.74 -10.68 0.07
C ALA A 77 2.96 -12.18 0.31
N SER A 78 1.90 -12.97 0.51
CA SER A 78 1.98 -14.42 0.49
C SER A 78 2.19 -14.96 -0.93
N ILE A 79 2.91 -16.07 -1.01
CA ILE A 79 3.19 -16.77 -2.28
C ILE A 79 2.39 -18.06 -2.30
N LEU A 80 1.70 -18.33 -3.41
CA LEU A 80 1.04 -19.59 -3.67
C LEU A 80 1.88 -20.43 -4.62
N TYR A 81 2.14 -21.67 -4.23
CA TYR A 81 2.71 -22.71 -5.07
C TYR A 81 1.76 -23.88 -5.11
N GLY A 82 1.29 -24.29 -6.26
CA GLY A 82 0.36 -25.41 -6.29
C GLY A 82 -0.02 -25.85 -7.68
N VAL A 83 -0.73 -26.97 -7.71
CA VAL A 83 -1.26 -27.58 -8.92
C VAL A 83 -2.77 -27.70 -8.77
N GLY A 84 -3.51 -27.26 -9.78
CA GLY A 84 -4.97 -27.32 -9.82
C GLY A 84 -5.59 -25.96 -10.11
N ASN A 85 -6.80 -25.75 -9.58
CA ASN A 85 -7.60 -24.57 -9.83
C ASN A 85 -7.87 -23.83 -8.52
N ALA A 86 -7.50 -22.55 -8.50
CA ALA A 86 -7.80 -21.64 -7.40
C ALA A 86 -8.34 -20.31 -7.91
N SER A 87 -9.23 -19.70 -7.16
CA SER A 87 -9.65 -18.30 -7.34
C SER A 87 -9.16 -17.48 -6.16
N ILE A 88 -8.57 -16.32 -6.43
CA ILE A 88 -8.07 -15.39 -5.45
C ILE A 88 -8.90 -14.11 -5.55
N LEU A 89 -9.66 -13.80 -4.51
CA LEU A 89 -10.36 -12.52 -4.38
C LEU A 89 -9.48 -11.58 -3.55
N LEU A 90 -8.99 -10.53 -4.21
CA LEU A 90 -8.22 -9.45 -3.61
C LEU A 90 -9.19 -8.34 -3.18
N GLU A 91 -9.11 -7.93 -1.92
CA GLU A 91 -10.02 -6.96 -1.30
C GLU A 91 -9.26 -5.77 -0.71
N GLY A 92 -9.81 -4.57 -0.90
CA GLY A 92 -9.35 -3.35 -0.24
C GLY A 92 -8.04 -2.83 -0.81
N TYR A 93 -8.09 -2.03 -1.88
CA TYR A 93 -6.91 -1.50 -2.54
C TYR A 93 -6.27 -0.35 -1.75
N LYS A 94 -4.96 -0.37 -1.57
CA LYS A 94 -4.15 0.72 -1.02
C LYS A 94 -3.19 1.26 -2.06
N ILE A 95 -3.17 2.59 -2.18
CA ILE A 95 -2.18 3.29 -3.03
C ILE A 95 -0.77 3.08 -2.49
N PHE A 96 -0.63 3.09 -1.16
CA PHE A 96 0.64 2.84 -0.47
C PHE A 96 0.55 1.54 0.33
N TYR A 97 1.38 0.57 -0.02
CA TYR A 97 1.37 -0.76 0.59
C TYR A 97 2.34 -0.93 1.76
N ASN A 98 3.24 0.04 1.97
CA ASN A 98 4.20 0.07 3.07
C ASN A 98 4.07 1.36 3.88
N GLN A 99 4.64 1.40 5.08
CA GLN A 99 4.59 2.59 5.94
C GLN A 99 5.51 3.74 5.47
N SER A 100 6.22 3.59 4.35
CA SER A 100 7.14 4.60 3.83
C SER A 100 6.43 5.91 3.46
N TYR A 101 5.13 5.86 3.12
CA TYR A 101 4.34 7.06 2.84
C TYR A 101 4.29 8.01 4.05
N ILE A 102 4.37 7.47 5.28
CA ILE A 102 4.34 8.27 6.52
C ILE A 102 5.58 9.15 6.57
N ALA A 103 6.76 8.55 6.35
CA ALA A 103 8.03 9.27 6.35
C ALA A 103 8.06 10.36 5.26
N VAL A 104 7.60 10.03 4.05
CA VAL A 104 7.53 10.99 2.93
C VAL A 104 6.57 12.14 3.25
N GLY A 105 5.37 11.84 3.75
CA GLY A 105 4.37 12.84 4.10
C GLY A 105 4.87 13.81 5.18
N ILE A 106 5.45 13.28 6.26
CA ILE A 106 6.02 14.09 7.35
C ILE A 106 7.19 14.95 6.84
N PHE A 107 8.08 14.37 6.03
CA PHE A 107 9.22 15.11 5.48
C PHE A 107 8.79 16.33 4.65
N LEU A 108 7.78 16.16 3.78
CA LEU A 108 7.25 17.27 2.98
C LEU A 108 6.60 18.36 3.84
N ILE A 109 5.89 17.98 4.90
CA ILE A 109 5.31 18.94 5.85
C ILE A 109 6.41 19.74 6.53
N ILE A 110 7.46 19.08 7.04
CA ILE A 110 8.60 19.75 7.71
C ILE A 110 9.28 20.73 6.75
N LEU A 111 9.62 20.29 5.54
CA LEU A 111 10.24 21.16 4.53
C LEU A 111 9.34 22.35 4.18
N GLY A 112 8.03 22.10 4.01
CA GLY A 112 7.07 23.14 3.71
C GLY A 112 6.98 24.20 4.80
N VAL A 113 6.98 23.77 6.08
CA VAL A 113 7.03 24.68 7.24
C VAL A 113 8.31 25.52 7.24
N ILE A 114 9.48 24.89 7.05
CA ILE A 114 10.78 25.59 7.03
C ILE A 114 10.80 26.67 5.95
N ILE A 115 10.36 26.33 4.73
CA ILE A 115 10.32 27.27 3.60
C ILE A 115 9.39 28.45 3.91
N GLU A 116 8.22 28.20 4.51
CA GLU A 116 7.26 29.24 4.83
C GLU A 116 7.77 30.18 5.94
N VAL A 117 8.44 29.63 6.96
CA VAL A 117 9.11 30.41 8.02
C VAL A 117 10.21 31.28 7.44
N ILE A 118 11.11 30.74 6.61
CA ILE A 118 12.18 31.52 5.95
C ILE A 118 11.58 32.64 5.11
N ARG A 119 10.49 32.37 4.37
CA ARG A 119 9.81 33.39 3.58
C ARG A 119 9.22 34.51 4.45
N LEU A 120 8.60 34.16 5.58
CA LEU A 120 8.04 35.13 6.52
C LEU A 120 9.14 36.02 7.11
N ILE A 121 10.28 35.45 7.48
CA ILE A 121 11.44 36.20 7.97
C ILE A 121 11.94 37.17 6.90
N LYS A 122 12.19 36.70 5.67
CA LYS A 122 12.63 37.56 4.55
C LYS A 122 11.64 38.70 4.27
N ARG A 123 10.34 38.43 4.34
CA ARG A 123 9.31 39.46 4.12
C ARG A 123 9.33 40.54 5.21
N ARG A 124 9.53 40.16 6.48
CA ARG A 124 9.62 41.14 7.58
C ARG A 124 10.88 42.00 7.48
N VAL A 125 12.03 41.39 7.18
CA VAL A 125 13.31 42.11 7.03
C VAL A 125 13.26 43.07 5.83
N GLY A 126 12.68 42.65 4.70
CA GLY A 126 12.52 43.51 3.52
C GLY A 126 11.47 44.61 3.65
N GLN A 127 10.69 44.67 4.74
CA GLN A 127 9.75 45.75 5.04
C GLN A 127 10.32 46.78 6.02
N GLN A 128 11.51 46.54 6.58
CA GLN A 128 12.17 47.44 7.54
C GLN A 128 13.19 48.40 6.90
N PHE A 129 13.27 48.42 5.57
CA PHE A 129 14.04 49.37 4.75
C PHE A 129 13.12 49.94 3.67
#